data_AF-A0A2H5Y8E2-F1
#
_entry.id   AF-A0A2H5Y8E2-F1
#
_cell.length_a   1.000
_cell.length_b   1.000
_cell.length_c   1.000
_cell.angle_alpha   90.00
_cell.angle_beta   90.00
_cell.angle_gamma   90.00
#
_symmetry.space_group_name_H-M   'P 1'
#
loop_
_entity.id
_entity.type
_entity.pdbx_description
1 polymer ?
#
loop_
_entity_poly.entity_id
_entity_poly.type
_entity_poly.pdbx_seq_one_letter_code
_entity_poly.pdbx_strand_id
1 'polypeptide(L)'
;MAANPRRAPAVPVRGVGLLSLLTLMLLLPAACSGRPPRPPVPLTEGTPIPATSPEPTPTHAQGKPCAPETLPRIHAPRFEGPIPFEQTAIAWFGQVSPTQNYTDIRVGYNEQELYIYLAIFDRHLWYDEHPTPQTLTQWDAATVLLDTSGGDTLSPASWRFVAQLYGEPSPSRRAAYRGSASGWQPADPPFQAVPGWRGNALNDDRESDRGWAMGFTIPFTSLGLAAAPPEGTRWRLAVQVHDRDSPAGPPIGDTSWPPGASSESPACWGFLQFGLPVYRAEGTPTGYVRIHRPTRNSPLVPDANVGGITARQCPGDEHEIWNEWGNRNDGHAPDFNIQNQSDVADWPCFAKYYVTFPLDAIPPGRVILSATLTLHQFGNAGDPGRAQPSWIQVLIASGDWDEESITWNNAPLAYENIGGAWVDPLTAWPGWPGVPRVWDVSYAVARAYARGEPLRLILYSADGAYHSGKYFVSSDTEDWNAEGRPLLEVWWGEPR
;
A
#
# COMPACT_ATOMS: atom_id res chain seq x y z
N MET A 1 -0.32 3.28 34.15
CA MET A 1 -0.81 2.06 34.84
C MET A 1 -2.23 1.80 34.39
N ALA A 2 -2.44 0.90 33.42
CA ALA A 2 -3.75 0.57 32.89
C ALA A 2 -4.05 -0.91 33.13
N ALA A 3 -5.23 -1.17 33.65
CA ALA A 3 -5.69 -2.45 34.13
C ALA A 3 -6.14 -3.37 32.99
N ASN A 4 -5.75 -4.63 33.13
CA ASN A 4 -6.03 -5.77 32.26
C ASN A 4 -7.53 -6.13 32.28
N PRO A 5 -8.24 -6.28 31.14
CA PRO A 5 -9.63 -6.72 31.16
C PRO A 5 -9.70 -8.23 31.43
N ARG A 6 -10.46 -8.58 32.47
CA ARG A 6 -10.65 -9.93 33.00
C ARG A 6 -11.34 -10.85 32.01
N ARG A 7 -10.81 -12.08 31.90
CA ARG A 7 -11.43 -13.26 31.29
C ARG A 7 -12.79 -13.57 31.91
N ALA A 8 -13.79 -13.83 31.08
CA ALA A 8 -15.04 -14.48 31.48
C ALA A 8 -14.83 -16.00 31.72
N PRO A 9 -15.59 -16.64 32.62
CA PRO A 9 -15.38 -18.02 33.02
C PRO A 9 -16.00 -19.02 32.03
N ALA A 10 -15.28 -20.13 31.83
CA ALA A 10 -15.71 -21.28 31.04
C ALA A 10 -16.80 -22.11 31.75
N VAL A 11 -17.81 -22.52 30.99
CA VAL A 11 -18.87 -23.47 31.39
C VAL A 11 -18.34 -24.90 31.17
N PRO A 12 -18.54 -25.85 32.11
CA PRO A 12 -18.06 -27.22 31.94
C PRO A 12 -19.08 -28.05 31.15
N VAL A 13 -18.65 -28.71 30.08
CA VAL A 13 -19.43 -29.78 29.44
C VAL A 13 -18.73 -31.12 29.72
N ARG A 14 -19.47 -32.00 30.40
CA ARG A 14 -19.08 -33.38 30.69
C ARG A 14 -19.03 -34.19 29.39
N GLY A 15 -18.03 -35.08 29.31
CA GLY A 15 -17.80 -35.94 28.15
C GLY A 15 -18.77 -37.12 28.03
N VAL A 16 -18.89 -37.62 26.80
CA VAL A 16 -19.35 -38.96 26.44
C VAL A 16 -18.61 -39.41 25.17
N GLY A 17 -17.97 -40.58 25.23
CA GLY A 17 -18.02 -41.61 24.19
C GLY A 17 -17.12 -41.50 22.96
N LEU A 18 -16.06 -42.32 22.95
CA LEU A 18 -15.37 -42.85 21.76
C LEU A 18 -16.36 -43.52 20.79
N LEU A 19 -16.24 -43.26 19.48
CA LEU A 19 -16.32 -44.30 18.44
C LEU A 19 -15.75 -43.81 17.10
N SER A 20 -14.76 -44.55 16.63
CA SER A 20 -14.03 -44.39 15.39
C SER A 20 -14.91 -44.59 14.15
N LEU A 21 -14.72 -43.74 13.13
CA LEU A 21 -14.93 -44.12 11.74
C LEU A 21 -14.01 -43.29 10.83
N LEU A 22 -13.03 -43.98 10.25
CA LEU A 22 -12.25 -43.52 9.10
C LEU A 22 -13.22 -43.24 7.93
N THR A 23 -13.19 -42.02 7.42
CA THR A 23 -13.62 -41.76 6.05
C THR A 23 -12.60 -40.83 5.39
N LEU A 24 -11.80 -41.44 4.53
CA LEU A 24 -10.85 -40.78 3.63
C LEU A 24 -11.65 -39.98 2.59
N MET A 25 -11.63 -38.65 2.66
CA MET A 25 -12.07 -37.78 1.57
C MET A 25 -10.86 -36.99 1.09
N LEU A 26 -10.32 -37.42 -0.04
CA LEU A 26 -9.47 -36.59 -0.90
C LEU A 26 -10.32 -35.43 -1.41
N LEU A 27 -9.99 -34.22 -0.99
CA LEU A 27 -10.38 -32.98 -1.66
C LEU A 27 -9.08 -32.32 -2.14
N LEU A 28 -8.82 -32.43 -3.43
CA LEU A 28 -7.79 -31.66 -4.12
C LEU A 28 -8.13 -30.17 -4.02
N PRO A 29 -7.18 -29.27 -3.69
CA PRO A 29 -7.33 -27.88 -4.05
C PRO A 29 -7.03 -27.75 -5.54
N ALA A 30 -8.03 -27.36 -6.32
CA ALA A 30 -7.82 -26.84 -7.66
C ALA A 30 -7.13 -25.47 -7.54
N ALA A 31 -5.80 -25.47 -7.55
CA ALA A 31 -5.02 -24.28 -7.81
C ALA A 31 -5.17 -23.93 -9.30
N CYS A 32 -6.13 -23.08 -9.63
CA CYS A 32 -6.19 -22.45 -10.95
C CYS A 32 -5.20 -21.28 -11.02
N SER A 33 -3.91 -21.59 -10.93
CA SER A 33 -2.83 -20.76 -11.49
C SER A 33 -2.52 -21.32 -12.89
N GLY A 34 -3.45 -21.13 -13.81
CA GLY A 34 -3.40 -21.76 -15.13
C GLY A 34 -2.48 -21.00 -16.07
N ARG A 35 -1.22 -21.43 -16.20
CA ARG A 35 -0.45 -21.19 -17.43
C ARG A 35 -1.33 -21.59 -18.62
N PRO A 36 -1.40 -20.79 -19.70
CA PRO A 36 -2.13 -21.22 -20.88
C PRO A 36 -1.53 -22.54 -21.40
N PRO A 37 -2.37 -23.50 -21.84
CA PRO A 37 -1.90 -24.77 -22.37
C PRO A 37 -0.96 -24.55 -23.57
N ARG A 38 0.15 -25.30 -23.60
CA ARG A 38 1.20 -25.21 -24.63
C ARG A 38 0.58 -25.46 -26.03
N PRO A 39 0.67 -24.51 -26.98
CA PRO A 39 0.15 -24.71 -28.33
C PRO A 39 1.06 -25.63 -29.16
N PRO A 40 0.57 -26.18 -30.28
CA PRO A 40 1.34 -27.04 -31.20
C PRO A 40 2.36 -26.28 -32.07
N VAL A 41 2.41 -24.95 -31.99
CA VAL A 41 3.35 -24.09 -32.75
C VAL A 41 4.61 -23.85 -31.91
N PRO A 42 5.82 -23.79 -32.50
CA PRO A 42 7.02 -23.40 -31.77
C PRO A 42 6.84 -22.03 -31.12
N LEU A 43 6.95 -21.96 -29.79
CA LEU A 43 6.89 -20.71 -29.04
C LEU A 43 8.17 -19.92 -29.28
N THR A 44 8.04 -18.60 -29.43
CA THR A 44 9.20 -17.69 -29.44
C THR A 44 9.57 -17.34 -28.00
N GLU A 45 10.80 -17.63 -27.59
CA GLU A 45 11.35 -17.15 -26.32
C GLU A 45 12.02 -15.79 -26.53
N GLY A 46 11.54 -14.77 -25.83
CA GLY A 46 12.17 -13.44 -25.84
C GLY A 46 13.52 -13.47 -25.13
N THR A 47 14.47 -12.64 -25.56
CA THR A 47 15.72 -12.42 -24.82
C THR A 47 15.64 -11.05 -24.14
N PRO A 48 15.71 -10.97 -22.81
CA PRO A 48 15.79 -9.69 -22.10
C PRO A 48 17.04 -8.93 -22.56
N ILE A 49 16.86 -7.66 -22.89
CA ILE A 49 17.96 -6.73 -23.17
C ILE A 49 17.91 -5.70 -22.05
N PRO A 50 19.07 -5.26 -21.49
CA PRO A 50 19.09 -4.08 -20.63
C PRO A 50 18.30 -2.98 -21.31
N ALA A 51 17.40 -2.32 -20.58
CA ALA A 51 16.88 -1.06 -21.07
C ALA A 51 18.11 -0.17 -21.29
N THR A 52 18.51 0.03 -22.55
CA THR A 52 19.32 1.20 -22.88
C THR A 52 18.43 2.33 -22.42
N SER A 53 18.78 3.03 -21.34
CA SER A 53 18.13 4.30 -21.03
C SER A 53 18.13 5.05 -22.35
N PRO A 54 16.97 5.23 -23.01
CA PRO A 54 16.92 6.32 -23.95
C PRO A 54 17.29 7.52 -23.06
N GLU A 55 18.36 8.22 -23.41
CA GLU A 55 18.57 9.60 -22.95
C GLU A 55 17.17 10.22 -22.90
N PRO A 56 16.67 10.64 -21.71
CA PRO A 56 15.26 10.88 -21.51
C PRO A 56 14.86 11.88 -22.58
N THR A 57 14.18 11.41 -23.62
CA THR A 57 13.64 12.32 -24.60
C THR A 57 12.62 13.08 -23.79
N PRO A 58 12.77 14.41 -23.59
CA PRO A 58 11.85 15.16 -22.75
C PRO A 58 10.55 15.28 -23.53
N THR A 59 9.78 14.21 -23.52
CA THR A 59 8.42 14.12 -24.02
C THR A 59 7.50 13.60 -22.91
N HIS A 60 7.86 13.85 -21.65
CA HIS A 60 6.86 14.52 -20.84
C HIS A 60 6.73 15.93 -21.40
N ALA A 61 5.93 16.06 -22.47
CA ALA A 61 5.20 17.30 -22.69
C ALA A 61 4.72 17.74 -21.31
N GLN A 62 5.01 18.99 -20.94
CA GLN A 62 4.55 19.62 -19.72
C GLN A 62 3.03 19.41 -19.62
N GLY A 63 2.65 18.26 -19.07
CA GLY A 63 1.27 17.84 -18.95
C GLY A 63 0.62 18.85 -18.03
N LYS A 64 -0.64 19.15 -18.29
CA LYS A 64 -1.41 19.98 -17.37
C LYS A 64 -1.27 19.31 -15.98
N PRO A 65 -0.76 20.02 -14.95
CA PRO A 65 -0.72 19.47 -13.62
C PRO A 65 -2.11 18.95 -13.26
N CYS A 66 -2.18 17.75 -12.69
CA CYS A 66 -3.42 17.06 -12.33
C CYS A 66 -4.27 16.53 -13.51
N ALA A 67 -3.65 16.17 -14.64
CA ALA A 67 -4.35 15.42 -15.67
C ALA A 67 -4.84 14.05 -15.14
N PRO A 68 -6.06 13.58 -15.48
CA PRO A 68 -6.61 12.32 -14.96
C PRO A 68 -5.70 11.09 -15.10
N GLU A 69 -4.93 11.02 -16.19
CA GLU A 69 -3.97 9.94 -16.49
C GLU A 69 -2.69 9.99 -15.66
N THR A 70 -2.41 11.10 -14.96
CA THR A 70 -1.25 11.27 -14.08
C THR A 70 -1.60 11.17 -12.60
N LEU A 71 -2.89 11.26 -12.25
CA LEU A 71 -3.36 11.18 -10.86
C LEU A 71 -3.39 9.73 -10.37
N PRO A 72 -3.04 9.45 -9.10
CA PRO A 72 -3.03 8.09 -8.56
C PRO A 72 -4.45 7.57 -8.29
N ARG A 73 -4.55 6.25 -8.12
CA ARG A 73 -5.76 5.46 -7.89
C ARG A 73 -5.59 4.60 -6.65
N ILE A 74 -6.61 4.53 -5.81
CA ILE A 74 -6.76 3.49 -4.79
C ILE A 74 -7.97 2.66 -5.16
N HIS A 75 -7.75 1.38 -5.43
CA HIS A 75 -8.79 0.36 -5.60
C HIS A 75 -9.17 -0.19 -4.24
N ALA A 76 -10.27 0.29 -3.67
CA ALA A 76 -10.76 -0.19 -2.38
C ALA A 76 -11.39 -1.59 -2.54
N PRO A 77 -10.87 -2.62 -1.87
CA PRO A 77 -11.47 -3.95 -1.90
C PRO A 77 -12.81 -3.97 -1.17
N ARG A 78 -13.73 -4.77 -1.70
CA ARG A 78 -15.02 -5.06 -1.10
C ARG A 78 -14.92 -6.25 -0.15
N PHE A 79 -15.59 -6.18 0.99
CA PHE A 79 -15.69 -7.26 1.95
C PHE A 79 -17.13 -7.63 2.28
N GLU A 80 -17.36 -8.91 2.55
CA GLU A 80 -18.58 -9.40 3.16
C GLU A 80 -18.48 -9.24 4.69
N GLY A 81 -19.32 -8.40 5.28
CA GLY A 81 -19.31 -8.16 6.73
C GLY A 81 -18.22 -7.18 7.19
N PRO A 82 -17.57 -7.42 8.35
CA PRO A 82 -16.53 -6.54 8.88
C PRO A 82 -15.35 -6.38 7.90
N ILE A 83 -14.81 -5.17 7.82
CA ILE A 83 -13.66 -4.84 6.95
C ILE A 83 -12.37 -5.31 7.66
N PRO A 84 -11.66 -6.33 7.15
CA PRO A 84 -10.40 -6.78 7.73
C PRO A 84 -9.30 -5.76 7.45
N PHE A 85 -8.73 -5.21 8.52
CA PHE A 85 -7.71 -4.17 8.46
C PHE A 85 -6.53 -4.57 7.58
N GLU A 86 -6.10 -5.82 7.67
CA GLU A 86 -4.91 -6.35 7.01
C GLU A 86 -5.05 -6.58 5.50
N GLN A 87 -6.26 -6.48 4.96
CA GLN A 87 -6.55 -6.67 3.54
C GLN A 87 -7.00 -5.38 2.86
N THR A 88 -7.08 -4.27 3.60
CA THR A 88 -7.38 -2.96 3.02
C THR A 88 -6.32 -2.54 1.99
N ALA A 89 -6.73 -1.83 0.95
CA ALA A 89 -5.79 -1.24 0.00
C ALA A 89 -4.85 -0.27 0.70
N ILE A 90 -3.58 -0.24 0.31
CA ILE A 90 -2.58 0.67 0.89
C ILE A 90 -2.05 1.68 -0.13
N ALA A 91 -1.82 2.91 0.32
CA ALA A 91 -1.14 3.99 -0.40
C ALA A 91 -0.42 4.89 0.62
N TRP A 92 0.37 5.85 0.17
CA TRP A 92 1.09 6.75 1.08
C TRP A 92 1.51 8.06 0.44
N PHE A 93 1.96 8.99 1.29
CA PHE A 93 2.55 10.28 0.94
C PHE A 93 3.36 10.83 2.11
N GLY A 94 4.07 11.94 1.88
CA GLY A 94 4.88 12.60 2.89
C GLY A 94 6.29 12.02 3.01
N GLN A 95 7.03 12.51 4.00
CA GLN A 95 8.44 12.19 4.24
C GLN A 95 8.69 12.10 5.74
N VAL A 96 9.63 11.25 6.14
CA VAL A 96 10.11 11.14 7.51
C VAL A 96 11.24 12.13 7.72
N SER A 97 11.01 13.12 8.57
CA SER A 97 12.04 14.02 9.08
C SER A 97 11.63 14.52 10.47
N PRO A 98 12.47 15.27 11.18
CA PRO A 98 12.09 15.82 12.49
C PRO A 98 10.94 16.85 12.46
N THR A 99 10.53 17.33 11.27
CA THR A 99 9.53 18.41 11.08
C THR A 99 8.57 18.12 9.92
N GLN A 100 8.49 16.88 9.45
CA GLN A 100 7.59 16.48 8.37
C GLN A 100 6.99 15.13 8.71
N ASN A 101 5.74 14.99 8.28
CA ASN A 101 4.99 13.77 8.50
C ASN A 101 4.99 12.88 7.25
N TYR A 102 5.06 11.58 7.50
CA TYR A 102 4.78 10.54 6.53
C TYR A 102 3.45 9.89 6.88
N THR A 103 2.63 9.52 5.89
CA THR A 103 1.32 8.90 6.14
C THR A 103 1.07 7.70 5.25
N ASP A 104 0.80 6.56 5.87
CA ASP A 104 0.16 5.41 5.22
C ASP A 104 -1.37 5.61 5.22
N ILE A 105 -1.99 5.42 4.06
CA ILE A 105 -3.44 5.43 3.83
C ILE A 105 -3.90 4.00 3.60
N ARG A 106 -4.98 3.61 4.26
CA ARG A 106 -5.64 2.32 4.12
C ARG A 106 -7.10 2.49 3.77
N VAL A 107 -7.61 1.77 2.77
CA VAL A 107 -8.99 1.92 2.30
C VAL A 107 -9.65 0.56 2.05
N GLY A 108 -10.88 0.39 2.51
CA GLY A 108 -11.72 -0.78 2.23
C GLY A 108 -13.19 -0.43 2.40
N TYR A 109 -14.08 -1.28 1.90
CA TYR A 109 -15.52 -1.06 2.07
C TYR A 109 -16.31 -2.37 2.17
N ASN A 110 -17.51 -2.28 2.72
CA ASN A 110 -18.48 -3.37 2.71
C ASN A 110 -19.82 -2.86 2.15
N GLU A 111 -20.94 -3.50 2.48
CA GLU A 111 -22.25 -3.09 1.98
C GLU A 111 -22.80 -1.79 2.63
N GLN A 112 -22.27 -1.42 3.80
CA GLN A 112 -22.81 -0.33 4.63
C GLN A 112 -21.92 0.91 4.63
N GLU A 113 -20.60 0.74 4.61
CA GLU A 113 -19.66 1.82 4.91
C GLU A 113 -18.35 1.74 4.12
N LEU A 114 -17.77 2.92 3.94
CA LEU A 114 -16.40 3.13 3.51
C LEU A 114 -15.53 3.30 4.77
N TYR A 115 -14.42 2.57 4.82
CA TYR A 115 -13.40 2.67 5.85
C TYR A 115 -12.12 3.27 5.27
N ILE A 116 -11.62 4.33 5.90
CA ILE A 116 -10.34 4.95 5.59
C ILE A 116 -9.55 5.04 6.88
N TYR A 117 -8.33 4.52 6.91
CA TYR A 117 -7.44 4.62 8.05
C TYR A 117 -6.13 5.27 7.65
N LEU A 118 -5.66 6.17 8.50
CA LEU A 118 -4.40 6.89 8.33
C LEU A 118 -3.48 6.50 9.49
N ALA A 119 -2.24 6.11 9.17
CA ALA A 119 -1.14 6.02 10.14
C ALA A 119 -0.11 7.08 9.78
N ILE A 120 0.07 8.04 10.68
CA ILE A 120 0.91 9.23 10.51
C ILE A 120 2.15 9.08 11.40
N PHE A 121 3.33 9.17 10.79
CA PHE A 121 4.59 9.25 11.53
C PHE A 121 4.83 10.71 11.82
N ASP A 122 4.86 11.03 13.09
CA ASP A 122 4.84 12.39 13.60
C ASP A 122 5.60 12.42 14.92
N ARG A 123 6.48 13.42 15.05
CA ARG A 123 7.43 13.48 16.14
C ARG A 123 6.85 14.12 17.39
N HIS A 124 5.96 15.10 17.24
CA HIS A 124 5.39 15.83 18.38
C HIS A 124 3.89 16.01 18.21
N LEU A 125 3.14 15.47 19.16
CA LEU A 125 1.70 15.33 19.00
C LEU A 125 0.94 16.42 19.75
N TRP A 126 0.28 17.32 19.03
CA TRP A 126 -0.49 18.43 19.59
C TRP A 126 -1.93 18.53 19.11
N TYR A 127 -2.81 18.89 20.03
CA TYR A 127 -4.22 19.11 19.78
C TYR A 127 -4.76 20.34 20.54
N ASP A 128 -5.86 20.90 20.04
CA ASP A 128 -6.56 22.03 20.66
C ASP A 128 -7.29 21.59 21.93
N GLU A 129 -7.01 22.17 23.09
CA GLU A 129 -7.76 21.85 24.32
C GLU A 129 -9.20 22.39 24.30
N HIS A 130 -9.48 23.37 23.45
CA HIS A 130 -10.78 24.03 23.31
C HIS A 130 -11.21 24.10 21.84
N PRO A 131 -11.36 22.94 21.17
CA PRO A 131 -11.58 22.88 19.74
C PRO A 131 -12.91 23.50 19.34
N THR A 132 -12.88 24.22 18.22
CA THR A 132 -14.07 24.56 17.44
C THR A 132 -13.97 23.89 16.07
N PRO A 133 -15.08 23.65 15.35
CA PRO A 133 -15.02 23.09 14.00
C PRO A 133 -14.07 23.84 13.06
N GLN A 134 -13.90 25.15 13.24
CA GLN A 134 -13.04 26.01 12.43
C GLN A 134 -11.56 25.96 12.82
N THR A 135 -11.22 25.51 14.04
CA THR A 135 -9.84 25.45 14.54
C THR A 135 -9.23 24.05 14.46
N LEU A 136 -10.01 23.02 14.12
CA LEU A 136 -9.54 21.63 14.10
C LEU A 136 -8.24 21.45 13.29
N THR A 137 -8.18 22.03 12.09
CA THR A 137 -7.04 21.92 11.15
C THR A 137 -5.86 22.84 11.49
N GLN A 138 -5.88 23.53 12.63
CA GLN A 138 -4.76 24.37 13.09
C GLN A 138 -3.81 23.61 14.03
N TRP A 139 -4.01 22.31 14.14
CA TRP A 139 -3.33 21.34 15.02
C TRP A 139 -3.32 19.98 14.31
N ASP A 140 -2.79 18.95 14.95
CA ASP A 140 -2.72 17.62 14.36
C ASP A 140 -4.10 17.09 14.06
N ALA A 141 -4.40 16.99 12.77
CA ALA A 141 -5.71 16.63 12.29
C ALA A 141 -5.60 16.00 10.90
N ALA A 142 -6.60 15.20 10.58
CA ALA A 142 -6.74 14.58 9.27
C ALA A 142 -8.01 15.09 8.60
N THR A 143 -7.90 15.37 7.31
CA THR A 143 -9.03 15.72 6.46
C THR A 143 -9.16 14.68 5.34
N VAL A 144 -10.34 14.09 5.21
CA VAL A 144 -10.75 13.23 4.08
C VAL A 144 -11.68 14.02 3.18
N LEU A 145 -11.33 14.10 1.90
CA LEU A 145 -12.06 14.79 0.85
C LEU A 145 -12.57 13.76 -0.16
N LEU A 146 -13.89 13.74 -0.40
CA LEU A 146 -14.53 12.82 -1.34
C LEU A 146 -15.37 13.59 -2.34
N ASP A 147 -15.36 13.19 -3.61
CA ASP A 147 -16.42 13.58 -4.56
C ASP A 147 -17.08 12.33 -5.13
N THR A 148 -18.36 12.14 -4.80
CA THR A 148 -19.11 10.92 -5.15
C THR A 148 -19.60 10.90 -6.59
N SER A 149 -19.50 12.03 -7.31
CA SER A 149 -19.82 12.12 -8.74
C SER A 149 -18.60 11.89 -9.65
N GLY A 150 -17.39 11.96 -9.08
CA GLY A 150 -16.13 11.90 -9.83
C GLY A 150 -15.76 13.21 -10.53
N GLY A 151 -16.44 14.32 -10.20
CA GLY A 151 -16.21 15.64 -10.77
C GLY A 151 -14.89 16.28 -10.36
N ASP A 152 -14.45 17.31 -11.09
CA ASP A 152 -13.21 18.06 -10.83
C ASP A 152 -13.45 19.45 -10.20
N THR A 153 -14.71 19.78 -9.91
CA THR A 153 -15.15 21.03 -9.25
C THR A 153 -15.98 20.72 -8.00
N LEU A 154 -15.88 21.56 -6.97
CA LEU A 154 -16.72 21.42 -5.77
C LEU A 154 -18.20 21.45 -6.13
N SER A 155 -18.96 20.51 -5.58
CA SER A 155 -20.37 20.32 -5.83
C SER A 155 -21.08 19.75 -4.60
N PRO A 156 -22.42 19.64 -4.60
CA PRO A 156 -23.15 18.91 -3.56
C PRO A 156 -22.82 17.41 -3.45
N ALA A 157 -22.04 16.85 -4.38
CA ALA A 157 -21.48 15.50 -4.29
C ALA A 157 -20.11 15.48 -3.57
N SER A 158 -19.53 16.64 -3.29
CA SER A 158 -18.27 16.77 -2.59
C SER A 158 -18.48 16.82 -1.07
N TRP A 159 -17.66 16.10 -0.33
CA TRP A 159 -17.69 15.98 1.12
C TRP A 159 -16.30 16.22 1.69
N ARG A 160 -16.25 16.87 2.86
CA ARG A 160 -15.03 17.07 3.64
C ARG A 160 -15.29 16.61 5.07
N PHE A 161 -14.55 15.61 5.52
CA PHE A 161 -14.58 15.11 6.89
C PHE A 161 -13.26 15.48 7.57
N VAL A 162 -13.34 16.15 8.71
CA VAL A 162 -12.18 16.60 9.48
C VAL A 162 -12.23 15.93 10.84
N ALA A 163 -11.10 15.38 11.31
CA ALA A 163 -10.96 14.87 12.67
C ALA A 163 -9.59 15.25 13.23
N GLN A 164 -9.59 15.87 14.42
CA GLN A 164 -8.39 16.23 15.15
C GLN A 164 -7.93 15.09 16.06
N LEU A 165 -6.61 14.93 16.20
CA LEU A 165 -5.99 14.04 17.16
C LEU A 165 -6.54 14.28 18.59
N TYR A 166 -6.75 13.17 19.30
CA TYR A 166 -7.07 13.16 20.72
C TYR A 166 -6.85 11.77 21.33
N GLY A 167 -6.91 11.68 22.66
CA GLY A 167 -6.74 10.39 23.37
C GLY A 167 -7.88 9.38 23.14
N GLU A 168 -9.06 9.83 22.69
CA GLU A 168 -10.25 8.99 22.52
C GLU A 168 -11.23 9.60 21.49
N PRO A 169 -12.20 8.85 20.94
CA PRO A 169 -13.21 9.40 20.04
C PRO A 169 -14.01 10.53 20.68
N SER A 170 -14.12 11.69 20.02
CA SER A 170 -14.85 12.86 20.53
C SER A 170 -15.68 13.58 19.45
N PRO A 171 -16.99 13.83 19.68
CA PRO A 171 -17.82 14.62 18.76
C PRO A 171 -17.36 16.08 18.58
N SER A 172 -16.72 16.70 19.59
CA SER A 172 -16.24 18.09 19.48
C SER A 172 -14.99 18.24 18.63
N ARG A 173 -14.33 17.11 18.31
CA ARG A 173 -13.06 17.05 17.57
C ARG A 173 -13.23 16.56 16.14
N ARG A 174 -14.46 16.52 15.66
CA ARG A 174 -14.77 16.14 14.29
C ARG A 174 -15.78 17.10 13.69
N ALA A 175 -15.65 17.34 12.39
CA ALA A 175 -16.55 18.20 11.64
C ALA A 175 -16.75 17.63 10.24
N ALA A 176 -17.89 17.94 9.63
CA ALA A 176 -18.18 17.57 8.27
C ALA A 176 -18.73 18.77 7.50
N TYR A 177 -18.46 18.78 6.20
CA TYR A 177 -18.89 19.83 5.29
C TYR A 177 -19.32 19.22 3.97
N ARG A 178 -20.26 19.89 3.32
CA ARG A 178 -20.75 19.57 1.99
C ARG A 178 -20.34 20.67 1.01
N GLY A 179 -19.85 20.28 -0.15
CA GLY A 179 -19.43 21.20 -1.19
C GLY A 179 -20.62 21.89 -1.85
N SER A 180 -20.35 23.04 -2.46
CA SER A 180 -21.29 23.80 -3.28
C SER A 180 -20.51 24.70 -4.23
N ALA A 181 -21.21 25.34 -5.17
CA ALA A 181 -20.60 26.33 -6.06
C ALA A 181 -19.99 27.54 -5.32
N SER A 182 -20.42 27.80 -4.07
CA SER A 182 -19.90 28.87 -3.21
C SER A 182 -18.89 28.36 -2.16
N GLY A 183 -18.38 27.14 -2.30
CA GLY A 183 -17.45 26.51 -1.36
C GLY A 183 -18.13 25.61 -0.32
N TRP A 184 -17.39 25.31 0.75
CA TRP A 184 -17.80 24.38 1.81
C TRP A 184 -18.89 24.94 2.73
N GLN A 185 -19.95 24.17 2.94
CA GLN A 185 -21.03 24.47 3.90
C GLN A 185 -21.00 23.45 5.04
N PRO A 186 -21.16 23.87 6.32
CA PRO A 186 -21.24 22.93 7.43
C PRO A 186 -22.34 21.88 7.20
N ALA A 187 -22.05 20.63 7.56
CA ALA A 187 -22.97 19.51 7.50
C ALA A 187 -22.82 18.64 8.75
N ASP A 188 -23.84 17.85 9.06
CA ASP A 188 -23.80 16.91 10.19
C ASP A 188 -24.23 15.48 9.79
N PRO A 189 -23.59 14.87 8.77
CA PRO A 189 -23.77 13.47 8.48
C PRO A 189 -23.24 12.59 9.63
N PRO A 190 -23.86 11.44 9.92
CA PRO A 190 -23.27 10.45 10.82
C PRO A 190 -21.95 9.92 10.26
N PHE A 191 -20.87 9.94 11.04
CA PHE A 191 -19.62 9.23 10.73
C PHE A 191 -18.85 9.02 12.02
N GLN A 192 -17.93 8.05 12.01
CA GLN A 192 -17.02 7.82 13.13
C GLN A 192 -15.62 8.28 12.77
N ALA A 193 -14.94 8.86 13.75
CA ALA A 193 -13.52 9.18 13.73
C ALA A 193 -12.91 8.60 15.00
N VAL A 194 -11.96 7.67 14.84
CA VAL A 194 -11.33 6.94 15.94
C VAL A 194 -9.83 7.26 15.93
N PRO A 195 -9.34 8.05 16.92
CA PRO A 195 -7.92 8.33 17.01
C PRO A 195 -7.16 7.16 17.65
N GLY A 196 -5.88 7.09 17.34
CA GLY A 196 -4.88 6.29 18.05
C GLY A 196 -3.56 7.03 18.07
N TRP A 197 -2.70 6.77 19.05
CA TRP A 197 -1.38 7.39 19.10
C TRP A 197 -0.40 6.58 19.91
N ARG A 198 0.89 6.83 19.69
CA ARG A 198 1.99 6.25 20.46
C ARG A 198 3.08 7.29 20.66
N GLY A 199 3.61 7.32 21.86
CA GLY A 199 4.67 8.24 22.22
C GLY A 199 4.77 8.41 23.73
N ASN A 200 5.41 9.50 24.12
CA ASN A 200 5.58 9.86 25.52
C ASN A 200 4.30 10.51 26.08
N ALA A 201 3.82 11.59 25.47
CA ALA A 201 2.65 12.33 25.93
C ALA A 201 2.12 13.29 24.85
N LEU A 202 0.80 13.39 24.73
CA LEU A 202 0.16 14.43 23.90
C LEU A 202 0.32 15.82 24.54
N ASN A 203 0.39 16.87 23.71
CA ASN A 203 0.62 18.27 24.11
C ASN A 203 1.91 18.45 24.93
N ASP A 204 2.97 17.73 24.55
CA ASP A 204 4.27 17.73 25.21
C ASP A 204 5.39 17.59 24.18
N ASP A 205 6.49 18.31 24.36
CA ASP A 205 7.66 18.30 23.47
C ASP A 205 8.96 17.92 24.20
N ARG A 206 8.86 17.48 25.46
CA ARG A 206 10.04 17.09 26.27
C ARG A 206 10.76 15.84 25.74
N GLU A 207 10.02 14.95 25.10
CA GLU A 207 10.53 13.74 24.43
C GLU A 207 9.77 13.57 23.11
N SER A 208 10.36 12.86 22.15
CA SER A 208 9.66 12.55 20.90
C SER A 208 8.57 11.50 21.12
N ASP A 209 7.45 11.71 20.44
CA ASP A 209 6.46 10.68 20.20
C ASP A 209 6.88 9.79 19.02
N ARG A 210 6.00 8.88 18.61
CA ARG A 210 6.22 8.00 17.46
C ARG A 210 5.23 8.23 16.33
N GLY A 211 4.08 8.81 16.63
CA GLY A 211 3.07 9.12 15.63
C GLY A 211 1.66 8.82 16.13
N TRP A 212 0.72 9.00 15.22
CA TRP A 212 -0.70 8.88 15.49
C TRP A 212 -1.46 8.28 14.32
N ALA A 213 -2.74 8.01 14.54
CA ALA A 213 -3.61 7.38 13.57
C ALA A 213 -5.02 7.95 13.66
N MET A 214 -5.73 7.88 12.54
CA MET A 214 -7.13 8.24 12.45
C MET A 214 -7.90 7.27 11.56
N GLY A 215 -8.85 6.55 12.15
CA GLY A 215 -9.81 5.73 11.42
C GLY A 215 -11.11 6.51 11.17
N PHE A 216 -11.49 6.65 9.91
CA PHE A 216 -12.78 7.17 9.47
C PHE A 216 -13.68 6.02 9.02
N THR A 217 -14.86 5.93 9.61
CA THR A 217 -15.93 5.04 9.15
C THR A 217 -17.10 5.88 8.68
N ILE A 218 -17.38 5.84 7.37
CA ILE A 218 -18.36 6.69 6.69
C ILE A 218 -19.47 5.80 6.10
N PRO A 219 -20.65 5.73 6.73
CA PRO A 219 -21.80 5.04 6.15
C PRO A 219 -22.18 5.62 4.79
N PHE A 220 -22.55 4.78 3.83
CA PHE A 220 -22.99 5.26 2.50
C PHE A 220 -24.26 6.11 2.57
N THR A 221 -25.13 5.82 3.54
CA THR A 221 -26.33 6.63 3.83
C THR A 221 -25.99 8.06 4.24
N SER A 222 -24.85 8.28 4.90
CA SER A 222 -24.33 9.60 5.26
C SER A 222 -23.93 10.44 4.05
N LEU A 223 -23.59 9.77 2.93
CA LEU A 223 -23.28 10.38 1.65
C LEU A 223 -24.53 10.52 0.74
N GLY A 224 -25.71 10.15 1.26
CA GLY A 224 -26.98 10.18 0.51
C GLY A 224 -27.19 8.98 -0.42
N LEU A 225 -26.45 7.89 -0.23
CA LEU A 225 -26.54 6.69 -1.06
C LEU A 225 -27.42 5.64 -0.37
N ALA A 226 -28.24 4.94 -1.17
CA ALA A 226 -29.12 3.89 -0.66
C ALA A 226 -28.41 2.53 -0.44
N ALA A 227 -27.25 2.34 -1.07
CA ALA A 227 -26.44 1.13 -1.00
C ALA A 227 -24.97 1.47 -1.29
N ALA A 228 -24.08 0.52 -1.01
CA ALA A 228 -22.68 0.61 -1.42
C ALA A 228 -22.55 0.83 -2.94
N PRO A 229 -21.56 1.62 -3.39
CA PRO A 229 -21.25 1.76 -4.80
C PRO A 229 -20.97 0.41 -5.46
N PRO A 230 -21.51 0.15 -6.67
CA PRO A 230 -21.14 -1.02 -7.46
C PRO A 230 -19.62 -1.05 -7.73
N GLU A 231 -19.05 -2.25 -7.85
CA GLU A 231 -17.67 -2.41 -8.30
C GLU A 231 -17.46 -1.73 -9.67
N GLY A 232 -16.28 -1.14 -9.85
CA GLY A 232 -15.94 -0.28 -10.98
C GLY A 232 -16.36 1.19 -10.82
N THR A 233 -17.18 1.54 -9.81
CA THR A 233 -17.52 2.95 -9.53
C THR A 233 -16.26 3.74 -9.20
N ARG A 234 -16.20 4.98 -9.70
CA ARG A 234 -15.05 5.87 -9.53
C ARG A 234 -15.48 7.17 -8.85
N TRP A 235 -14.85 7.46 -7.73
CA TRP A 235 -14.93 8.73 -7.00
C TRP A 235 -13.60 9.48 -7.07
N ARG A 236 -13.61 10.74 -6.64
CA ARG A 236 -12.38 11.44 -6.27
C ARG A 236 -12.12 11.27 -4.78
N LEU A 237 -10.85 11.13 -4.42
CA LEU A 237 -10.37 11.09 -3.04
C LEU A 237 -9.12 11.97 -2.91
N ALA A 238 -9.09 12.78 -1.86
CA ALA A 238 -7.86 13.33 -1.34
C ALA A 238 -7.82 13.20 0.19
N VAL A 239 -6.61 13.12 0.72
CA VAL A 239 -6.33 13.13 2.16
C VAL A 239 -5.39 14.28 2.43
N GLN A 240 -5.62 15.02 3.52
CA GLN A 240 -4.69 16.03 4.02
C GLN A 240 -4.37 15.73 5.49
N VAL A 241 -3.10 15.90 5.85
CA VAL A 241 -2.63 15.85 7.24
C VAL A 241 -2.16 17.24 7.61
N HIS A 242 -2.72 17.73 8.71
CA HIS A 242 -2.42 18.99 9.36
C HIS A 242 -1.49 18.69 10.54
N ASP A 243 -0.57 19.59 10.81
CA ASP A 243 0.57 19.33 11.70
C ASP A 243 0.91 20.58 12.51
N ARG A 244 1.24 20.39 13.79
CA ARG A 244 1.74 21.43 14.67
C ARG A 244 2.57 20.86 15.82
N ASP A 245 3.85 21.18 15.84
CA ASP A 245 4.78 20.66 16.87
C ASP A 245 4.81 21.44 18.21
N SER A 246 3.99 22.48 18.41
CA SER A 246 4.06 23.27 19.66
C SER A 246 2.83 24.15 19.91
N PRO A 247 2.58 24.60 21.16
CA PRO A 247 1.38 25.38 21.47
C PRO A 247 1.51 26.83 20.98
N ALA A 248 2.72 27.38 20.99
CA ALA A 248 2.97 28.77 20.59
C ALA A 248 3.47 28.91 19.13
N GLY A 249 4.00 27.85 18.54
CA GLY A 249 4.44 27.85 17.14
C GLY A 249 3.28 27.82 16.15
N PRO A 250 3.50 28.25 14.90
CA PRO A 250 2.47 28.14 13.86
C PRO A 250 2.23 26.67 13.46
N PRO A 251 1.09 26.36 12.83
CA PRO A 251 0.93 25.09 12.11
C PRO A 251 2.04 24.92 11.06
N ILE A 252 2.49 23.68 10.90
CA ILE A 252 3.41 23.25 9.86
C ILE A 252 2.56 22.96 8.60
N GLY A 253 3.14 23.20 7.42
CA GLY A 253 2.39 23.16 6.17
C GLY A 253 1.74 21.80 5.91
N ASP A 254 0.47 21.82 5.52
CA ASP A 254 -0.30 20.61 5.20
C ASP A 254 0.41 19.74 4.16
N THR A 255 0.39 18.44 4.41
CA THR A 255 0.77 17.42 3.41
C THR A 255 -0.49 16.77 2.85
N SER A 256 -0.43 16.30 1.60
CA SER A 256 -1.61 15.70 0.97
C SER A 256 -1.31 14.53 0.05
N TRP A 257 -2.31 13.64 -0.05
CA TRP A 257 -2.42 12.66 -1.11
C TRP A 257 -3.61 13.00 -2.02
N PRO A 258 -3.43 13.04 -3.35
CA PRO A 258 -2.13 13.11 -4.03
C PRO A 258 -1.34 14.37 -3.65
N PRO A 259 0.00 14.39 -3.84
CA PRO A 259 0.78 15.61 -3.63
C PRO A 259 0.22 16.80 -4.42
N GLY A 260 0.02 17.93 -3.74
CA GLY A 260 -0.56 19.13 -4.35
C GLY A 260 -2.09 19.15 -4.43
N ALA A 261 -2.78 18.14 -3.88
CA ALA A 261 -4.22 18.20 -3.72
C ALA A 261 -4.63 19.35 -2.78
N SER A 262 -5.69 20.05 -3.17
CA SER A 262 -6.26 21.19 -2.44
C SER A 262 -7.66 20.87 -1.96
N SER A 263 -8.03 21.33 -0.76
CA SER A 263 -9.42 21.25 -0.25
C SER A 263 -10.42 22.04 -1.11
N GLU A 264 -9.96 23.03 -1.87
CA GLU A 264 -10.83 23.96 -2.59
C GLU A 264 -11.13 23.52 -4.03
N SER A 265 -10.44 22.47 -4.54
CA SER A 265 -10.64 21.98 -5.89
C SER A 265 -10.39 20.47 -6.03
N PRO A 266 -11.41 19.69 -6.46
CA PRO A 266 -11.26 18.27 -6.75
C PRO A 266 -10.40 17.93 -7.97
N ALA A 267 -9.97 18.90 -8.77
CA ALA A 267 -9.22 18.67 -10.00
C ALA A 267 -7.93 17.86 -9.78
N CYS A 268 -7.27 18.09 -8.64
CA CYS A 268 -6.04 17.41 -8.24
C CYS A 268 -6.24 16.24 -7.27
N TRP A 269 -7.49 15.86 -6.99
CA TRP A 269 -7.76 14.70 -6.16
C TRP A 269 -7.52 13.42 -6.96
N GLY A 270 -6.97 12.42 -6.27
CA GLY A 270 -6.79 11.08 -6.80
C GLY A 270 -8.12 10.40 -7.02
N PHE A 271 -8.07 9.15 -7.46
CA PHE A 271 -9.27 8.35 -7.67
C PHE A 271 -9.43 7.30 -6.59
N LEU A 272 -10.63 7.20 -6.05
CA LEU A 272 -11.08 6.03 -5.30
C LEU A 272 -11.92 5.18 -6.23
N GLN A 273 -11.47 3.96 -6.50
CA GLN A 273 -12.18 3.00 -7.33
C GLN A 273 -12.67 1.85 -6.46
N PHE A 274 -13.94 1.48 -6.61
CA PHE A 274 -14.55 0.41 -5.82
C PHE A 274 -14.29 -0.94 -6.50
N GLY A 275 -13.69 -1.88 -5.78
CA GLY A 275 -13.25 -3.18 -6.31
C GLY A 275 -11.82 -3.14 -6.87
N LEU A 276 -11.22 -4.32 -7.04
CA LEU A 276 -9.88 -4.49 -7.62
C LEU A 276 -9.93 -4.56 -9.15
N PRO A 277 -8.86 -4.17 -9.88
CA PRO A 277 -8.83 -4.29 -11.33
C PRO A 277 -8.84 -5.76 -11.74
N VAL A 278 -9.67 -6.10 -12.73
CA VAL A 278 -9.72 -7.44 -13.33
C VAL A 278 -9.12 -7.38 -14.73
N TYR A 279 -8.11 -8.20 -14.99
CA TYR A 279 -7.52 -8.36 -16.31
C TYR A 279 -7.86 -9.72 -16.90
N ARG A 280 -8.41 -9.72 -18.11
CA ARG A 280 -8.64 -10.92 -18.91
C ARG A 280 -8.30 -10.60 -20.35
N ALA A 281 -7.41 -11.39 -20.93
CA ALA A 281 -7.07 -11.32 -22.34
C ALA A 281 -7.42 -12.65 -23.01
N GLU A 282 -7.85 -12.57 -24.26
CA GLU A 282 -8.06 -13.73 -25.11
C GLU A 282 -7.10 -13.70 -26.28
N GLY A 283 -6.50 -14.84 -26.58
CA GLY A 283 -5.57 -14.98 -27.70
C GLY A 283 -4.94 -16.36 -27.72
N THR A 284 -4.34 -16.71 -28.85
CA THR A 284 -3.50 -17.90 -28.95
C THR A 284 -2.10 -17.52 -28.51
N PRO A 285 -1.49 -18.22 -27.52
CA PRO A 285 -0.11 -17.95 -27.14
C PRO A 285 0.84 -18.12 -28.33
N THR A 286 1.69 -17.13 -28.58
CA THR A 286 2.71 -17.16 -29.65
C THR A 286 4.14 -17.05 -29.11
N GLY A 287 4.31 -16.58 -27.88
CA GLY A 287 5.61 -16.51 -27.24
C GLY A 287 5.54 -16.24 -25.73
N TYR A 288 6.70 -16.32 -25.10
CA TYR A 288 6.89 -15.99 -23.69
C TYR A 288 8.29 -15.44 -23.43
N VAL A 289 8.48 -14.77 -22.30
CA VAL A 289 9.79 -14.33 -21.81
C VAL A 289 9.90 -14.52 -20.30
N ARG A 290 11.11 -14.83 -19.83
CA ARG A 290 11.48 -14.88 -18.42
C ARG A 290 12.55 -13.81 -18.15
N ILE A 291 12.20 -12.81 -17.36
CA ILE A 291 13.04 -11.63 -17.09
C ILE A 291 13.49 -11.70 -15.64
N HIS A 292 14.80 -11.75 -15.42
CA HIS A 292 15.47 -11.73 -14.13
C HIS A 292 16.87 -11.11 -14.32
N ARG A 293 17.54 -10.72 -13.24
CA ARG A 293 18.94 -10.29 -13.30
C ARG A 293 19.86 -11.51 -13.53
N PRO A 294 20.59 -11.63 -14.65
CA PRO A 294 21.35 -12.84 -14.99
C PRO A 294 22.64 -13.00 -14.17
N THR A 295 23.34 -11.91 -13.86
CA THR A 295 24.53 -11.87 -13.00
C THR A 295 24.42 -10.70 -12.06
N ARG A 296 25.08 -10.74 -10.89
CA ARG A 296 24.98 -9.68 -9.88
C ARG A 296 25.27 -8.28 -10.44
N ASN A 297 26.29 -8.19 -11.30
CA ASN A 297 26.73 -6.92 -11.90
C ASN A 297 25.93 -6.49 -13.15
N SER A 298 24.90 -7.24 -13.54
CA SER A 298 24.05 -6.87 -14.68
C SER A 298 23.10 -5.74 -14.25
N PRO A 299 22.93 -4.68 -15.07
CA PRO A 299 22.00 -3.57 -14.77
C PRO A 299 20.52 -3.96 -15.00
N LEU A 300 20.26 -5.21 -15.39
CA LEU A 300 18.91 -5.74 -15.56
C LEU A 300 18.22 -5.95 -14.22
N VAL A 301 16.95 -5.56 -14.16
CA VAL A 301 16.10 -5.75 -12.98
C VAL A 301 16.73 -5.08 -11.75
N PRO A 302 16.83 -3.73 -11.74
CA PRO A 302 17.11 -3.02 -10.51
C PRO A 302 15.99 -3.32 -9.50
N ASP A 303 16.38 -3.55 -8.26
CA ASP A 303 15.48 -3.65 -7.13
C ASP A 303 16.01 -2.91 -5.90
N ALA A 304 15.14 -2.64 -4.93
CA ALA A 304 15.57 -2.00 -3.70
C ALA A 304 14.63 -2.31 -2.56
N ASN A 305 15.20 -2.55 -1.38
CA ASN A 305 14.47 -2.41 -0.14
C ASN A 305 14.42 -0.95 0.28
N VAL A 306 13.28 -0.53 0.81
CA VAL A 306 13.06 0.83 1.30
C VAL A 306 12.46 0.76 2.71
N GLY A 307 13.21 1.24 3.70
CA GLY A 307 12.86 1.19 5.12
C GLY A 307 13.66 0.13 5.88
N GLY A 308 13.00 -0.66 6.74
CA GLY A 308 13.65 -1.68 7.57
C GLY A 308 14.25 -2.83 6.74
N ILE A 309 15.57 -3.02 6.81
CA ILE A 309 16.30 -4.15 6.21
C ILE A 309 16.46 -5.31 7.19
N THR A 310 16.76 -6.51 6.67
CA THR A 310 17.00 -7.72 7.49
C THR A 310 18.17 -7.54 8.47
N ALA A 311 19.26 -6.90 8.02
CA ALA A 311 20.47 -6.70 8.83
C ALA A 311 20.32 -5.59 9.89
N ARG A 312 19.31 -4.72 9.75
CA ARG A 312 19.05 -3.61 10.65
C ARG A 312 17.55 -3.31 10.72
N GLN A 313 16.82 -4.30 11.21
CA GLN A 313 15.38 -4.23 11.33
C GLN A 313 15.01 -3.41 12.57
N CYS A 314 14.15 -2.39 12.42
CA CYS A 314 13.62 -1.58 13.52
C CYS A 314 14.69 -0.86 14.36
N PRO A 315 15.43 0.15 13.84
CA PRO A 315 16.29 0.94 14.71
C PRO A 315 15.45 1.59 15.82
N GLY A 316 16.01 1.64 17.04
CA GLY A 316 15.34 2.19 18.23
C GLY A 316 15.84 3.57 18.65
N ASP A 317 16.99 3.99 18.14
CA ASP A 317 17.64 5.26 18.46
C ASP A 317 16.88 6.44 17.84
N GLU A 318 16.61 7.47 18.64
CA GLU A 318 15.80 8.62 18.24
C GLU A 318 16.45 9.43 17.11
N HIS A 319 17.78 9.59 17.14
CA HIS A 319 18.49 10.30 16.09
C HIS A 319 18.43 9.52 14.78
N GLU A 320 18.71 8.21 14.81
CA GLU A 320 18.65 7.35 13.62
C GLU A 320 17.25 7.36 13.01
N ILE A 321 16.20 7.22 13.83
CA ILE A 321 14.81 7.15 13.38
C ILE A 321 14.36 8.42 12.65
N TRP A 322 14.64 9.61 13.21
CA TRP A 322 14.13 10.86 12.65
C TRP A 322 15.06 11.53 11.61
N ASN A 323 16.36 11.25 11.65
CA ASN A 323 17.35 11.97 10.82
C ASN A 323 17.97 11.09 9.72
N GLU A 324 18.11 9.79 9.95
CA GLU A 324 18.84 8.90 9.03
C GLU A 324 17.94 7.91 8.30
N TRP A 325 16.99 7.29 9.02
CA TRP A 325 16.21 6.15 8.52
C TRP A 325 15.49 6.45 7.22
N GLY A 326 14.82 7.62 7.14
CA GLY A 326 14.06 8.02 5.95
C GLY A 326 14.92 8.25 4.70
N ASN A 327 16.21 8.48 4.87
CA ASN A 327 17.16 8.86 3.82
C ASN A 327 18.21 7.78 3.55
N ARG A 328 18.09 6.59 4.15
CA ARG A 328 19.00 5.49 3.87
C ARG A 328 18.67 4.83 2.54
N ASN A 329 19.72 4.56 1.77
CA ASN A 329 19.66 3.72 0.58
C ASN A 329 20.22 2.34 0.92
N ASP A 330 19.45 1.30 0.58
CA ASP A 330 19.82 -0.10 0.72
C ASP A 330 19.60 -0.85 -0.61
N GLY A 331 19.80 -0.16 -1.75
CA GLY A 331 19.53 -0.70 -3.09
C GLY A 331 20.29 -1.99 -3.37
N HIS A 332 21.55 -2.07 -2.95
CA HIS A 332 22.41 -3.25 -3.18
C HIS A 332 22.39 -4.31 -2.08
N ALA A 333 21.37 -4.31 -1.23
CA ALA A 333 21.22 -5.38 -0.25
C ALA A 333 20.93 -6.71 -0.97
N PRO A 334 21.56 -7.84 -0.57
CA PRO A 334 21.37 -9.15 -1.22
C PRO A 334 20.02 -9.80 -0.89
N ASP A 335 19.22 -9.15 -0.05
CA ASP A 335 17.91 -9.54 0.40
C ASP A 335 17.06 -8.30 0.76
N PHE A 336 15.76 -8.51 0.93
CA PHE A 336 14.83 -7.47 1.36
C PHE A 336 13.76 -8.00 2.29
N ASN A 337 13.08 -7.08 2.97
CA ASN A 337 11.95 -7.34 3.86
C ASN A 337 10.70 -6.67 3.28
N ILE A 338 9.53 -7.30 3.48
CA ILE A 338 8.23 -6.66 3.27
C ILE A 338 7.47 -6.71 4.59
N GLN A 339 7.12 -5.55 5.14
CA GLN A 339 6.57 -5.45 6.49
C GLN A 339 5.77 -4.17 6.73
N ASN A 340 4.61 -4.30 7.38
CA ASN A 340 3.81 -3.22 7.97
C ASN A 340 3.10 -3.75 9.23
N GLN A 341 2.65 -2.90 10.15
CA GLN A 341 1.95 -3.27 11.38
C GLN A 341 0.90 -2.20 11.76
N SER A 342 -0.05 -2.50 12.65
CA SER A 342 -1.05 -1.51 13.10
C SER A 342 -0.55 -0.61 14.24
N ASP A 343 0.49 -1.03 14.96
CA ASP A 343 1.13 -0.19 15.96
C ASP A 343 1.96 0.88 15.26
N VAL A 344 1.49 2.12 15.30
CA VAL A 344 2.19 3.24 14.64
C VAL A 344 3.60 3.43 15.22
N ALA A 345 3.91 2.98 16.45
CA ALA A 345 5.27 3.10 16.98
C ALA A 345 6.33 2.24 16.25
N ASP A 346 5.90 1.19 15.56
CA ASP A 346 6.79 0.21 14.93
C ASP A 346 7.14 0.57 13.49
N TRP A 347 6.80 1.78 13.02
CA TRP A 347 7.14 2.22 11.67
C TRP A 347 8.62 2.14 11.29
N PRO A 348 9.62 2.24 12.20
CA PRO A 348 11.01 1.99 11.84
C PRO A 348 11.28 0.56 11.36
N CYS A 349 10.33 -0.36 11.62
CA CYS A 349 10.33 -1.73 11.10
C CYS A 349 9.71 -1.88 9.71
N PHE A 350 8.99 -0.87 9.21
CA PHE A 350 8.22 -0.99 7.99
C PHE A 350 9.15 -1.04 6.79
N ALA A 351 8.79 -1.85 5.80
CA ALA A 351 9.66 -2.14 4.67
C ALA A 351 8.83 -2.35 3.41
N LYS A 352 9.21 -1.65 2.35
CA LYS A 352 8.65 -1.75 1.00
C LYS A 352 9.73 -2.29 0.08
N TYR A 353 9.30 -2.96 -0.98
CA TYR A 353 10.20 -3.46 -1.99
C TYR A 353 9.85 -2.90 -3.37
N TYR A 354 10.84 -2.37 -4.07
CA TYR A 354 10.71 -1.80 -5.42
C TYR A 354 11.45 -2.68 -6.42
N VAL A 355 10.87 -2.91 -7.60
CA VAL A 355 11.53 -3.67 -8.67
C VAL A 355 11.08 -3.20 -10.04
N THR A 356 12.01 -3.12 -11.00
CA THR A 356 11.72 -2.71 -12.38
C THR A 356 12.10 -3.79 -13.38
N PHE A 357 11.17 -4.21 -14.24
CA PHE A 357 11.45 -5.18 -15.31
C PHE A 357 11.35 -4.50 -16.69
N PRO A 358 12.39 -4.63 -17.56
CA PRO A 358 12.28 -4.20 -18.95
C PRO A 358 11.31 -5.11 -19.71
N LEU A 359 10.50 -4.54 -20.62
CA LEU A 359 9.51 -5.29 -21.41
C LEU A 359 9.86 -5.38 -22.89
N ASP A 360 11.02 -4.87 -23.31
CA ASP A 360 11.43 -4.74 -24.72
C ASP A 360 11.62 -6.09 -25.45
N ALA A 361 11.75 -7.18 -24.68
CA ALA A 361 11.81 -8.53 -25.21
C ALA A 361 10.47 -9.02 -25.77
N ILE A 362 9.35 -8.35 -25.45
CA ILE A 362 8.03 -8.64 -25.96
C ILE A 362 7.86 -7.89 -27.29
N PRO A 363 7.62 -8.57 -28.44
CA PRO A 363 7.44 -7.91 -29.72
C PRO A 363 6.31 -6.87 -29.68
N PRO A 364 6.35 -5.77 -30.45
CA PRO A 364 5.26 -4.79 -30.52
C PRO A 364 3.97 -5.40 -31.11
N GLY A 365 2.82 -4.81 -30.78
CA GLY A 365 1.51 -5.21 -31.31
C GLY A 365 0.94 -6.51 -30.73
N ARG A 366 1.52 -7.02 -29.63
CA ARG A 366 1.06 -8.24 -28.96
C ARG A 366 0.02 -7.94 -27.90
N VAL A 367 -0.77 -8.95 -27.57
CA VAL A 367 -1.61 -8.91 -26.36
C VAL A 367 -0.92 -9.70 -25.26
N ILE A 368 -0.84 -9.13 -24.06
CA ILE A 368 -0.35 -9.84 -22.86
C ILE A 368 -1.44 -10.82 -22.44
N LEU A 369 -1.13 -12.11 -22.38
CA LEU A 369 -2.09 -13.13 -22.00
C LEU A 369 -2.06 -13.38 -20.49
N SER A 370 -0.85 -13.43 -19.93
CA SER A 370 -0.63 -13.54 -18.49
C SER A 370 0.77 -13.04 -18.12
N ALA A 371 0.94 -12.59 -16.89
CA ALA A 371 2.24 -12.31 -16.31
C ALA A 371 2.28 -12.69 -14.82
N THR A 372 3.39 -13.29 -14.40
CA THR A 372 3.59 -13.76 -13.03
C THR A 372 4.91 -13.23 -12.48
N LEU A 373 4.86 -12.56 -11.34
CA LEU A 373 6.02 -12.22 -10.53
C LEU A 373 6.28 -13.37 -9.54
N THR A 374 7.52 -13.83 -9.46
CA THR A 374 7.99 -14.81 -8.48
C THR A 374 9.09 -14.21 -7.62
N LEU A 375 8.94 -14.29 -6.30
CA LEU A 375 9.96 -13.94 -5.30
C LEU A 375 10.22 -15.14 -4.40
N HIS A 376 11.46 -15.35 -3.95
CA HIS A 376 11.80 -16.48 -3.09
C HIS A 376 11.91 -16.04 -1.63
N GLN A 377 10.99 -16.53 -0.80
CA GLN A 377 10.97 -16.29 0.64
C GLN A 377 11.96 -17.22 1.33
N PHE A 378 12.85 -16.67 2.14
CA PHE A 378 13.81 -17.46 2.92
C PHE A 378 13.61 -17.34 4.43
N GLY A 379 12.87 -16.34 4.90
CA GLY A 379 12.61 -16.16 6.33
C GLY A 379 11.40 -15.29 6.64
N ASN A 380 11.21 -15.00 7.92
CA ASN A 380 10.22 -14.07 8.44
C ASN A 380 10.66 -13.51 9.79
N ALA A 381 10.05 -12.39 10.19
CA ALA A 381 10.31 -11.74 11.46
C ALA A 381 9.76 -12.55 12.65
N GLY A 382 10.36 -12.32 13.83
CA GLY A 382 9.92 -12.87 15.12
C GLY A 382 10.44 -14.29 15.43
N ASP A 383 10.33 -14.67 16.71
CA ASP A 383 10.70 -16.01 17.18
C ASP A 383 9.84 -17.11 16.52
N PRO A 384 10.31 -18.37 16.50
CA PRO A 384 9.53 -19.50 15.96
C PRO A 384 8.10 -19.53 16.48
N GLY A 385 7.13 -19.55 15.55
CA GLY A 385 5.70 -19.58 15.85
C GLY A 385 5.05 -18.23 16.18
N ARG A 386 5.78 -17.11 16.11
CA ARG A 386 5.23 -15.76 16.36
C ARG A 386 4.66 -15.10 15.10
N ALA A 387 5.32 -15.29 13.96
CA ALA A 387 4.90 -14.73 12.68
C ALA A 387 3.51 -15.25 12.28
N GLN A 388 2.74 -14.37 11.64
CA GLN A 388 1.43 -14.67 11.07
C GLN A 388 1.48 -14.58 9.53
N PRO A 389 0.53 -15.18 8.81
CA PRO A 389 0.35 -14.91 7.38
C PRO A 389 0.24 -13.41 7.12
N SER A 390 0.82 -12.96 6.00
CA SER A 390 0.80 -11.56 5.58
C SER A 390 0.15 -11.43 4.22
N TRP A 391 -0.75 -10.45 4.07
CA TRP A 391 -1.27 -10.09 2.76
C TRP A 391 -0.34 -9.08 2.10
N ILE A 392 0.47 -9.54 1.16
CA ILE A 392 1.43 -8.70 0.43
C ILE A 392 0.78 -8.22 -0.86
N GLN A 393 0.59 -6.90 -0.95
CA GLN A 393 0.02 -6.22 -2.08
C GLN A 393 1.07 -5.91 -3.13
N VAL A 394 0.63 -5.85 -4.39
CA VAL A 394 1.40 -5.34 -5.52
C VAL A 394 0.79 -4.01 -5.96
N LEU A 395 1.65 -3.02 -6.18
CA LEU A 395 1.30 -1.69 -6.64
C LEU A 395 2.19 -1.29 -7.82
N ILE A 396 1.73 -0.34 -8.62
CA ILE A 396 2.50 0.27 -9.71
C ILE A 396 3.14 1.55 -9.18
N ALA A 397 4.44 1.74 -9.43
CA ALA A 397 5.15 2.97 -9.06
C ALA A 397 4.72 4.15 -9.95
N SER A 398 4.62 5.35 -9.38
CA SER A 398 4.21 6.56 -10.10
C SER A 398 5.26 7.15 -11.02
N GLY A 399 6.50 6.68 -10.95
CA GLY A 399 7.60 7.21 -11.71
C GLY A 399 8.80 6.28 -11.68
N ASP A 400 9.85 6.72 -12.36
CA ASP A 400 11.14 6.04 -12.37
C ASP A 400 11.90 6.25 -11.05
N TRP A 401 12.88 5.40 -10.81
CA TRP A 401 13.74 5.46 -9.62
C TRP A 401 15.10 4.83 -9.91
N ASP A 402 16.08 5.17 -9.08
CA ASP A 402 17.47 4.74 -9.23
C ASP A 402 17.90 3.91 -8.01
N GLU A 403 18.41 2.70 -8.25
CA GLU A 403 18.89 1.74 -7.25
C GLU A 403 19.95 2.37 -6.34
N GLU A 404 20.78 3.27 -6.88
CA GLU A 404 21.90 3.92 -6.17
C GLU A 404 21.46 5.05 -5.23
N SER A 405 20.23 5.53 -5.35
CA SER A 405 19.77 6.72 -4.61
C SER A 405 18.37 6.65 -4.02
N ILE A 406 17.61 5.58 -4.28
CA ILE A 406 16.28 5.39 -3.71
C ILE A 406 16.33 5.25 -2.18
N THR A 407 15.40 5.90 -1.50
CA THR A 407 15.23 5.97 -0.04
C THR A 407 13.74 6.02 0.28
N TRP A 408 13.37 5.93 1.56
CA TRP A 408 11.97 6.08 1.96
C TRP A 408 11.38 7.44 1.55
N ASN A 409 12.17 8.50 1.67
CA ASN A 409 11.72 9.88 1.46
C ASN A 409 11.68 10.32 -0.01
N ASN A 410 12.41 9.66 -0.90
CA ASN A 410 12.43 10.01 -2.34
C ASN A 410 11.87 8.92 -3.27
N ALA A 411 11.51 7.74 -2.73
CA ALA A 411 10.93 6.68 -3.55
C ALA A 411 9.61 7.14 -4.20
N PRO A 412 9.34 6.76 -5.46
CA PRO A 412 8.05 7.06 -6.10
C PRO A 412 6.88 6.52 -5.29
N LEU A 413 5.78 7.28 -5.27
CA LEU A 413 4.55 6.87 -4.60
C LEU A 413 3.88 5.71 -5.35
N ALA A 414 2.96 5.04 -4.66
CA ALA A 414 2.02 4.15 -5.32
C ALA A 414 1.10 4.95 -6.25
N TYR A 415 1.20 4.66 -7.55
CA TYR A 415 0.24 5.16 -8.53
C TYR A 415 -1.09 4.40 -8.43
N GLU A 416 -1.04 3.09 -8.23
CA GLU A 416 -2.23 2.22 -8.23
C GLU A 416 -1.94 0.87 -7.58
N ASN A 417 -2.78 0.43 -6.65
CA ASN A 417 -2.75 -0.94 -6.13
C ASN A 417 -3.54 -1.87 -7.06
N ILE A 418 -3.01 -3.06 -7.36
CA ILE A 418 -3.61 -3.95 -8.38
C ILE A 418 -4.09 -5.30 -7.82
N GLY A 419 -3.64 -5.67 -6.61
CA GLY A 419 -3.98 -6.95 -5.98
C GLY A 419 -2.93 -7.37 -4.96
N GLY A 420 -2.92 -8.64 -4.59
CA GLY A 420 -1.98 -9.20 -3.63
C GLY A 420 -2.09 -10.71 -3.49
N ALA A 421 -1.28 -11.27 -2.60
CA ALA A 421 -1.34 -12.68 -2.23
C ALA A 421 -0.97 -12.88 -0.76
N TRP A 422 -1.54 -13.93 -0.15
CA TRP A 422 -1.14 -14.36 1.18
C TRP A 422 0.22 -15.05 1.13
N VAL A 423 1.10 -14.64 2.05
CA VAL A 423 2.41 -15.27 2.26
C VAL A 423 2.47 -15.82 3.68
N ASP A 424 2.54 -17.14 3.76
CA ASP A 424 2.64 -17.84 5.04
C ASP A 424 4.04 -17.68 5.67
N PRO A 425 4.13 -17.69 7.01
CA PRO A 425 5.41 -17.83 7.70
C PRO A 425 6.10 -19.15 7.36
N LEU A 426 7.43 -19.14 7.40
CA LEU A 426 8.23 -20.36 7.36
C LEU A 426 8.40 -20.88 8.79
N THR A 427 8.17 -22.17 8.97
CA THR A 427 8.31 -22.84 10.27
C THR A 427 9.73 -23.34 10.54
N ALA A 428 10.54 -23.43 9.51
CA ALA A 428 11.95 -23.79 9.54
C ALA A 428 12.68 -23.19 8.33
N TRP A 429 14.01 -23.16 8.37
CA TRP A 429 14.83 -22.75 7.24
C TRP A 429 14.59 -23.67 6.03
N PRO A 430 14.14 -23.14 4.87
CA PRO A 430 13.79 -23.97 3.71
C PRO A 430 15.00 -24.38 2.86
N GLY A 431 16.19 -23.83 3.12
CA GLY A 431 17.31 -23.89 2.17
C GLY A 431 17.18 -22.84 1.06
N TRP A 432 18.25 -22.67 0.30
CA TRP A 432 18.26 -21.80 -0.89
C TRP A 432 17.66 -22.54 -2.10
N PRO A 433 16.97 -21.84 -3.02
CA PRO A 433 16.77 -20.38 -3.07
C PRO A 433 15.71 -19.83 -2.11
N GLY A 434 14.98 -20.70 -1.41
CA GLY A 434 13.83 -20.34 -0.58
C GLY A 434 12.53 -20.91 -1.16
N VAL A 435 11.40 -20.56 -0.55
CA VAL A 435 10.06 -20.94 -1.01
C VAL A 435 9.57 -19.92 -2.03
N PRO A 436 9.25 -20.32 -3.28
CA PRO A 436 8.72 -19.40 -4.28
C PRO A 436 7.31 -18.92 -3.90
N ARG A 437 7.11 -17.60 -3.95
CA ARG A 437 5.82 -16.91 -3.78
C ARG A 437 5.49 -16.19 -5.08
N VAL A 438 4.22 -16.23 -5.47
CA VAL A 438 3.78 -15.77 -6.80
C VAL A 438 2.66 -14.75 -6.70
N TRP A 439 2.71 -13.76 -7.60
CA TRP A 439 1.66 -12.76 -7.78
C TRP A 439 1.27 -12.67 -9.26
N ASP A 440 -0.02 -12.54 -9.52
CA ASP A 440 -0.52 -12.18 -10.84
C ASP A 440 -0.32 -10.67 -11.05
N VAL A 441 0.50 -10.32 -12.05
CA VAL A 441 0.81 -8.93 -12.42
C VAL A 441 0.40 -8.64 -13.86
N SER A 442 -0.47 -9.47 -14.44
CA SER A 442 -0.91 -9.38 -15.85
C SER A 442 -1.47 -8.00 -16.18
N TYR A 443 -2.29 -7.44 -15.29
CA TYR A 443 -2.85 -6.10 -15.44
C TYR A 443 -1.76 -5.02 -15.57
N ALA A 444 -0.76 -5.04 -14.67
CA ALA A 444 0.31 -4.06 -14.67
C ALA A 444 1.25 -4.21 -15.88
N VAL A 445 1.57 -5.45 -16.27
CA VAL A 445 2.38 -5.71 -17.46
C VAL A 445 1.67 -5.27 -18.73
N ALA A 446 0.39 -5.60 -18.90
CA ALA A 446 -0.39 -5.17 -20.04
C ALA A 446 -0.42 -3.64 -20.18
N ARG A 447 -0.53 -2.94 -19.04
CA ARG A 447 -0.56 -1.49 -19.00
C ARG A 447 0.79 -0.85 -19.30
N ALA A 448 1.87 -1.33 -18.69
CA ALA A 448 3.23 -0.84 -18.94
C ALA A 448 3.64 -1.10 -20.40
N TYR A 449 3.37 -2.30 -20.91
CA TYR A 449 3.61 -2.67 -22.31
C TYR A 449 2.83 -1.78 -23.28
N ALA A 450 1.55 -1.51 -23.03
CA ALA A 450 0.75 -0.62 -23.88
C ALA A 450 1.26 0.83 -23.90
N ARG A 451 2.01 1.24 -22.88
CA ARG A 451 2.66 2.57 -22.80
C ARG A 451 4.08 2.58 -23.36
N GLY A 452 4.65 1.42 -23.69
CA GLY A 452 6.06 1.32 -24.08
C GLY A 452 7.01 1.64 -22.92
N GLU A 453 6.60 1.37 -21.69
CA GLU A 453 7.36 1.65 -20.47
C GLU A 453 7.81 0.34 -19.80
N PRO A 454 8.94 0.36 -19.04
CA PRO A 454 9.27 -0.72 -18.12
C PRO A 454 8.16 -0.96 -17.10
N LEU A 455 8.01 -2.22 -16.66
CA LEU A 455 7.15 -2.55 -15.54
C LEU A 455 7.82 -2.13 -14.24
N ARG A 456 7.24 -1.18 -13.51
CA ARG A 456 7.74 -0.75 -12.19
C ARG A 456 6.76 -1.13 -11.11
N LEU A 457 7.16 -2.04 -10.23
CA LEU A 457 6.32 -2.57 -9.15
C LEU A 457 6.81 -2.12 -7.79
N ILE A 458 5.86 -2.02 -6.87
CA ILE A 458 6.08 -1.89 -5.44
C ILE A 458 5.37 -3.03 -4.75
N LEU A 459 6.00 -3.66 -3.76
CA LEU A 459 5.37 -4.62 -2.88
C LEU A 459 5.38 -4.09 -1.45
N TYR A 460 4.20 -4.12 -0.83
CA TYR A 460 4.03 -3.68 0.55
C TYR A 460 2.87 -4.44 1.19
N SER A 461 2.91 -4.65 2.50
CA SER A 461 1.78 -5.26 3.22
C SER A 461 0.96 -4.20 3.93
N ALA A 462 -0.28 -4.55 4.26
CA ALA A 462 -1.12 -3.78 5.16
C ALA A 462 -1.29 -4.54 6.48
N ASP A 463 -0.31 -5.31 6.94
CA ASP A 463 -0.54 -6.14 8.13
C ASP A 463 -0.84 -5.30 9.39
N GLY A 464 -1.60 -5.90 10.32
CA GLY A 464 -1.82 -5.34 11.65
C GLY A 464 -0.94 -5.99 12.72
N ALA A 465 -0.61 -7.27 12.57
CA ALA A 465 0.09 -8.04 13.59
C ALA A 465 1.58 -7.68 13.66
N TYR A 466 2.14 -7.71 14.89
CA TYR A 466 3.59 -7.76 15.07
C TYR A 466 4.20 -8.99 14.40
N HIS A 467 5.49 -8.92 14.09
CA HIS A 467 6.24 -10.00 13.44
C HIS A 467 5.68 -10.37 12.04
N SER A 468 5.11 -9.40 11.35
CA SER A 468 4.57 -9.54 10.00
C SER A 468 5.64 -9.68 8.91
N GLY A 469 6.88 -9.23 9.16
CA GLY A 469 7.95 -9.22 8.15
C GLY A 469 8.18 -10.56 7.45
N LYS A 470 8.34 -10.51 6.13
CA LYS A 470 8.70 -11.64 5.27
C LYS A 470 9.98 -11.30 4.51
N TYR A 471 10.96 -12.19 4.54
CA TYR A 471 12.28 -11.95 3.97
C TYR A 471 12.45 -12.69 2.65
N PHE A 472 12.96 -11.98 1.64
CA PHE A 472 13.07 -12.46 0.28
C PHE A 472 14.44 -12.17 -0.34
N VAL A 473 14.81 -12.97 -1.33
CA VAL A 473 16.05 -12.81 -2.10
C VAL A 473 15.92 -11.66 -3.10
N SER A 474 16.89 -10.74 -3.11
CA SER A 474 16.96 -9.64 -4.08
C SER A 474 17.72 -10.02 -5.35
N SER A 475 17.73 -9.11 -6.32
CA SER A 475 18.50 -9.17 -7.55
C SER A 475 20.00 -9.10 -7.28
N ASP A 476 20.39 -8.38 -6.22
CA ASP A 476 21.78 -8.22 -5.76
C ASP A 476 22.35 -9.44 -5.01
N THR A 477 21.56 -10.50 -4.83
CA THR A 477 22.08 -11.78 -4.34
C THR A 477 23.23 -12.28 -5.21
N GLU A 478 24.22 -12.93 -4.60
CA GLU A 478 25.38 -13.47 -5.32
C GLU A 478 24.99 -14.56 -6.34
N ASP A 479 25.83 -14.76 -7.35
CA ASP A 479 25.54 -15.65 -8.49
C ASP A 479 25.32 -17.12 -8.09
N TRP A 480 25.81 -17.57 -6.93
CA TRP A 480 25.55 -18.91 -6.41
C TRP A 480 24.06 -19.15 -6.10
N ASN A 481 23.28 -18.08 -5.89
CA ASN A 481 21.83 -18.10 -5.65
C ASN A 481 21.03 -17.39 -6.74
N ALA A 482 21.55 -17.32 -7.97
CA ALA A 482 20.90 -16.60 -9.06
C ALA A 482 19.44 -17.07 -9.33
N GLU A 483 19.12 -18.33 -9.02
CA GLU A 483 17.75 -18.87 -9.10
C GLU A 483 16.77 -18.16 -8.16
N GLY A 484 17.24 -17.63 -7.03
CA GLY A 484 16.42 -16.94 -6.04
C GLY A 484 15.99 -15.54 -6.44
N ARG A 485 16.65 -14.94 -7.43
CA ARG A 485 16.40 -13.56 -7.87
C ARG A 485 14.96 -13.35 -8.35
N PRO A 486 14.42 -12.12 -8.22
CA PRO A 486 13.11 -11.77 -8.74
C PRO A 486 12.95 -12.16 -10.21
N LEU A 487 11.84 -12.82 -10.52
CA LEU A 487 11.54 -13.32 -11.85
C LEU A 487 10.16 -12.83 -12.30
N LEU A 488 10.11 -12.24 -13.49
CA LEU A 488 8.88 -11.97 -14.22
C LEU A 488 8.76 -12.95 -15.40
N GLU A 489 7.72 -13.76 -15.42
CA GLU A 489 7.34 -14.59 -16.59
C GLU A 489 6.14 -13.93 -17.29
N VAL A 490 6.27 -13.61 -18.58
CA VAL A 490 5.20 -12.99 -19.39
C VAL A 490 4.88 -13.87 -20.59
N TRP A 491 3.60 -14.15 -20.81
CA TRP A 491 3.08 -14.84 -21.98
C TRP A 491 2.31 -13.84 -22.86
N TRP A 492 2.54 -13.91 -24.17
CA TRP A 492 1.82 -13.06 -25.14
C TRP A 492 1.27 -13.85 -26.32
N GLY A 493 0.33 -13.23 -27.02
CA GLY A 493 -0.31 -13.79 -28.20
C GLY A 493 -0.59 -12.75 -29.28
N GLU A 494 -1.25 -13.20 -30.34
CA GLU A 494 -1.89 -12.29 -31.30
C GLU A 494 -3.18 -11.70 -30.69
N PRO A 495 -3.48 -10.41 -30.95
CA PRO A 495 -4.81 -9.86 -30.72
C PRO A 495 -5.85 -10.68 -31.51
N ARG A 496 -7.01 -10.93 -30.90
CA ARG A 496 -8.16 -11.50 -31.61
C ARG A 496 -8.94 -10.45 -32.38
#